data_AF-A0AAD8GXY6-F1
#
_entry.id   AF-A0AAD8GXY6-F1
#
_cell.length_a   1.000
_cell.length_b   1.000
_cell.length_c   1.000
_cell.angle_alpha   90.00
_cell.angle_beta   90.00
_cell.angle_gamma   90.00
#
_symmetry.space_group_name_H-M   'P 1'
#
loop_
_entity.id
_entity.type
_entity.pdbx_description
1 polymer ?
#
loop_
_entity_poly.entity_id
_entity_poly.type
_entity_poly.pdbx_seq_one_letter_code
_entity_poly.pdbx_strand_id
1 'polypeptide(L)'
;MCFSSFCWHVEDHHLYSLNYLHWGDPKIWYGIPGTHASALEAAMRKHLPGLFDEQPGLLHELVTQLSPSVLKSEGVPVYRVVQHSGEFVLTFPRAYHAGFNCGFNCAEAVNVAPIDWLEHGQCAVELYSKQNRKTSLSHDKLLLK
;
A
#
# COMPACT_ATOMS: atom_id res chain seq x y z
N MET A 1 4.11 -14.73 -12.35
CA MET A 1 5.35 -15.06 -13.09
C MET A 1 6.53 -14.70 -12.22
N CYS A 2 7.71 -15.28 -12.41
CA CYS A 2 8.87 -14.88 -11.62
C CYS A 2 9.16 -13.39 -11.84
N PHE A 3 9.40 -12.65 -10.75
CA PHE A 3 9.64 -11.21 -10.70
C PHE A 3 8.46 -10.30 -11.10
N SER A 4 7.23 -10.83 -11.32
CA SER A 4 6.07 -9.93 -11.39
C SER A 4 5.91 -9.20 -10.08
N SER A 5 5.93 -7.87 -10.14
CA SER A 5 6.07 -6.99 -8.98
C SER A 5 4.87 -6.05 -8.85
N PHE A 6 4.64 -5.59 -7.62
CA PHE A 6 3.74 -4.50 -7.30
C PHE A 6 4.52 -3.48 -6.47
N CYS A 7 4.46 -2.22 -6.88
CA CYS A 7 5.22 -1.13 -6.30
C CYS A 7 4.61 -0.66 -4.97
N TRP A 8 5.30 0.25 -4.28
CA TRP A 8 4.81 0.82 -3.03
C TRP A 8 3.48 1.53 -3.22
N HIS A 9 2.48 1.12 -2.45
CA HIS A 9 1.19 1.78 -2.40
C HIS A 9 0.44 1.54 -1.10
N VAL A 10 -0.63 2.29 -0.92
CA VAL A 10 -1.66 2.08 0.09
C VAL A 10 -2.99 1.86 -0.63
N GLU A 11 -3.92 1.15 0.03
CA GLU A 11 -5.26 0.96 -0.50
C GLU A 11 -6.02 2.29 -0.62
N ASP A 12 -6.91 2.35 -1.60
CA ASP A 12 -7.88 3.45 -1.73
C ASP A 12 -8.65 3.63 -0.42
N HIS A 13 -8.87 4.89 -0.04
CA HIS A 13 -9.53 5.26 1.23
C HIS A 13 -8.87 4.68 2.49
N HIS A 14 -7.59 4.31 2.39
CA HIS A 14 -6.86 3.65 3.49
C HIS A 14 -7.60 2.42 4.02
N LEU A 15 -8.31 1.68 3.17
CA LEU A 15 -8.97 0.44 3.53
C LEU A 15 -7.96 -0.62 3.99
N TYR A 16 -8.47 -1.65 4.68
CA TYR A 16 -7.70 -2.88 4.82
C TYR A 16 -7.67 -3.61 3.47
N SER A 17 -6.67 -4.48 3.29
CA SER A 17 -6.59 -5.42 2.16
C SER A 17 -6.37 -6.82 2.70
N LEU A 18 -7.18 -7.77 2.27
CA LEU A 18 -6.99 -9.18 2.57
C LEU A 18 -6.60 -9.89 1.28
N ASN A 19 -5.40 -10.46 1.24
CA ASN A 19 -4.90 -11.23 0.11
C ASN A 19 -4.78 -12.71 0.46
N TYR A 20 -5.38 -13.59 -0.35
CA TYR A 20 -5.24 -15.04 -0.25
C TYR A 20 -4.45 -15.58 -1.43
N LEU A 21 -3.42 -16.38 -1.17
CA LEU A 21 -2.64 -17.05 -2.21
C LEU A 21 -3.23 -18.44 -2.44
N HIS A 22 -4.02 -18.61 -3.51
CA HIS A 22 -4.72 -19.85 -3.80
C HIS A 22 -3.78 -21.03 -4.04
N TRP A 23 -2.77 -20.84 -4.89
CA TRP A 23 -1.80 -21.87 -5.28
C TRP A 23 -0.55 -21.28 -5.96
N GLY A 24 0.49 -22.11 -6.08
CA GLY A 24 1.71 -21.83 -6.84
C GLY A 24 2.87 -21.31 -5.98
N ASP A 25 3.83 -20.66 -6.64
CA ASP A 25 5.06 -20.18 -6.02
C ASP A 25 4.81 -19.04 -5.01
N PRO A 26 5.67 -18.89 -3.99
CA PRO A 26 5.48 -17.88 -2.95
C PRO A 26 5.43 -16.44 -3.46
N LYS A 27 4.77 -15.57 -2.68
CA LYS A 27 4.77 -14.12 -2.89
C LYS A 27 5.53 -13.44 -1.76
N ILE A 28 6.46 -12.56 -2.11
CA ILE A 28 7.22 -11.74 -1.16
C ILE A 28 6.52 -10.42 -0.98
N TRP A 29 6.33 -10.02 0.27
CA TRP A 29 5.78 -8.74 0.66
C TRP A 29 6.76 -7.97 1.52
N TYR A 30 6.75 -6.66 1.34
CA TYR A 30 7.35 -5.68 2.21
C TYR A 30 6.23 -4.74 2.71
N GLY A 31 6.21 -4.48 4.00
CA GLY A 31 5.17 -3.67 4.64
C GLY A 31 5.77 -2.63 5.59
N ILE A 32 5.10 -1.48 5.65
CA ILE A 32 5.45 -0.36 6.52
C ILE A 32 4.21 0.02 7.34
N PRO A 33 4.32 0.20 8.66
CA PRO A 33 3.20 0.61 9.49
C PRO A 33 2.57 1.92 9.02
N GLY A 34 1.24 2.04 9.07
CA GLY A 34 0.53 3.26 8.64
C GLY A 34 0.95 4.52 9.39
N THR A 35 1.43 4.39 10.64
CA THR A 35 2.02 5.48 11.43
C THR A 35 3.29 6.07 10.81
N HIS A 36 3.97 5.32 9.94
CA HIS A 36 5.21 5.72 9.27
C HIS A 36 5.00 5.99 7.77
N ALA A 37 3.75 6.06 7.30
CA ALA A 37 3.42 6.35 5.91
C ALA A 37 4.10 7.64 5.41
N SER A 38 3.97 8.73 6.16
CA SER A 38 4.59 10.01 5.79
C SER A 38 6.12 9.98 5.82
N ALA A 39 6.74 9.10 6.61
CA ALA A 39 8.19 8.92 6.59
C ALA A 39 8.65 8.26 5.28
N LEU A 40 7.90 7.27 4.76
CA LEU A 40 8.14 6.73 3.41
C LEU A 40 7.91 7.79 2.33
N GLU A 41 6.81 8.55 2.39
CA GLU A 41 6.50 9.60 1.42
C GLU A 41 7.66 10.63 1.34
N ALA A 42 8.20 11.03 2.49
CA ALA A 42 9.35 11.92 2.57
C ALA A 42 10.64 11.28 2.01
N ALA A 43 10.91 10.02 2.34
CA ALA A 43 12.06 9.29 1.81
C ALA A 43 12.00 9.15 0.28
N MET A 44 10.82 8.84 -0.28
CA MET A 44 10.65 8.75 -1.73
C MET A 44 10.88 10.10 -2.41
N ARG A 45 10.34 11.20 -1.86
CA ARG A 45 10.58 12.56 -2.39
C ARG A 45 12.06 12.95 -2.36
N LYS A 46 12.78 12.57 -1.29
CA LYS A 46 14.21 12.83 -1.14
C LYS A 46 15.05 12.06 -2.15
N HIS A 47 14.73 10.78 -2.38
CA HIS A 47 15.54 9.89 -3.23
C HIS A 47 15.18 9.94 -4.72
N LEU A 48 13.99 10.44 -5.07
CA LEU A 48 13.50 10.50 -6.45
C LEU A 48 13.04 11.92 -6.86
N PRO A 49 13.83 12.98 -6.58
CA PRO A 49 13.37 14.35 -6.73
C PRO A 49 12.90 14.67 -8.17
N GLY A 50 13.68 14.29 -9.18
CA GLY A 50 13.31 14.54 -10.59
C GLY A 50 12.01 13.86 -11.00
N LEU A 51 11.69 12.68 -10.45
CA LEU A 51 10.46 11.97 -10.78
C LEU A 51 9.23 12.64 -10.13
N PHE A 52 9.40 13.25 -8.96
CA PHE A 52 8.36 14.05 -8.32
C PHE A 52 8.19 15.44 -8.94
N ASP A 53 9.25 16.01 -9.50
CA ASP A 53 9.19 17.26 -10.25
C ASP A 53 8.39 17.08 -11.55
N GLU A 54 8.60 15.96 -12.24
CA GLU A 54 7.84 15.58 -13.44
C GLU A 54 6.40 15.14 -13.12
N GLN A 55 6.23 14.38 -12.04
CA GLN A 55 4.92 13.85 -11.62
C GLN A 55 4.68 14.07 -10.12
N PRO A 56 4.06 15.19 -9.72
CA PRO A 56 3.76 15.48 -8.32
C PRO A 56 2.87 14.42 -7.64
N GLY A 57 2.06 13.69 -8.42
CA GLY A 57 1.15 12.62 -7.99
C GLY A 57 1.75 11.21 -7.97
N LEU A 58 3.06 11.05 -8.21
CA LEU A 58 3.74 9.77 -8.40
C LEU A 58 3.42 8.70 -7.34
N LEU A 59 3.28 9.10 -6.07
CA LEU A 59 2.95 8.19 -4.95
C LEU A 59 1.60 7.50 -5.08
N HIS A 60 0.74 7.98 -5.98
CA HIS A 60 -0.60 7.44 -6.20
C HIS A 60 -0.70 6.58 -7.46
N GLU A 61 0.31 6.61 -8.34
CA GLU A 61 0.27 5.95 -9.64
C GLU A 61 0.77 4.50 -9.63
N LEU A 62 1.10 3.92 -8.47
CA LEU A 62 1.51 2.50 -8.33
C LEU A 62 2.76 2.11 -9.16
N VAL A 63 3.59 3.07 -9.59
CA VAL A 63 4.69 2.81 -10.54
C VAL A 63 6.08 2.78 -9.92
N THR A 64 6.26 3.26 -8.69
CA THR A 64 7.59 3.50 -8.14
C THR A 64 8.00 2.48 -7.09
N GLN A 65 9.09 1.76 -7.38
CA GLN A 65 9.72 0.87 -6.41
C GLN A 65 10.98 1.52 -5.82
N LEU A 66 11.05 1.58 -4.49
CA LEU A 66 12.25 1.98 -3.75
C LEU A 66 12.72 0.80 -2.90
N SER A 67 14.03 0.54 -2.89
CA SER A 67 14.58 -0.60 -2.16
C SER A 67 14.28 -0.50 -0.66
N PRO A 68 13.79 -1.58 -0.01
CA PRO A 68 13.63 -1.65 1.45
C PRO A 68 14.88 -1.25 2.24
N SER A 69 16.07 -1.53 1.71
CA SER A 69 17.34 -1.17 2.35
C SER A 69 17.56 0.34 2.40
N VAL A 70 17.16 1.06 1.35
CA VAL A 70 17.21 2.53 1.30
C VAL A 70 16.23 3.11 2.32
N LEU A 71 15.00 2.60 2.36
CA LEU A 71 14.00 3.00 3.35
C LEU A 71 14.47 2.79 4.79
N LYS A 72 15.09 1.64 5.08
CA LYS A 72 15.71 1.39 6.39
C LYS A 72 16.84 2.37 6.72
N SER A 73 17.66 2.75 5.74
CA SER A 73 18.73 3.75 5.94
C SER A 73 18.20 5.15 6.23
N GLU A 74 16.98 5.47 5.79
CA GLU A 74 16.24 6.69 6.14
C GLU A 74 15.46 6.59 7.46
N GLY A 75 15.64 5.49 8.21
CA GLY A 75 14.95 5.26 9.48
C GLY A 75 13.49 4.81 9.35
N VAL A 76 13.02 4.43 8.16
CA VAL A 76 11.67 3.90 7.96
C VAL A 76 11.64 2.41 8.34
N PRO A 77 10.75 1.98 9.26
CA PRO A 77 10.66 0.58 9.65
C PRO A 77 10.01 -0.24 8.53
N VAL A 78 10.76 -1.18 7.96
CA VAL A 78 10.29 -2.08 6.90
C VAL A 78 10.32 -3.54 7.38
N TYR A 79 9.18 -4.20 7.25
CA TYR A 79 8.96 -5.60 7.59
C TYR A 79 8.77 -6.43 6.32
N ARG A 80 9.15 -7.71 6.36
CA ARG A 80 9.03 -8.63 5.24
C ARG A 80 8.21 -9.85 5.65
N VAL A 81 7.33 -10.31 4.78
CA VAL A 81 6.66 -11.61 4.90
C VAL A 81 6.78 -12.41 3.60
N VAL A 82 6.87 -13.73 3.73
CA VAL A 82 6.81 -14.69 2.63
C VAL A 82 5.45 -15.35 2.73
N GLN A 83 4.60 -15.12 1.74
CA GLN A 83 3.28 -15.73 1.66
C GLN A 83 3.38 -17.00 0.81
N HIS A 84 3.03 -18.13 1.40
CA HIS A 84 2.92 -19.43 0.77
C HIS A 84 1.48 -19.75 0.36
N SER A 85 1.32 -20.75 -0.51
CA SER A 85 0.01 -21.24 -0.94
C SER A 85 -0.86 -21.62 0.26
N GLY A 86 -2.11 -21.17 0.27
CA GLY A 86 -3.05 -21.38 1.38
C GLY A 86 -2.98 -20.34 2.49
N GLU A 87 -2.11 -19.33 2.38
CA GLU A 87 -1.93 -18.31 3.42
C GLU A 87 -2.60 -16.98 3.07
N PHE A 88 -3.04 -16.29 4.13
CA PHE A 88 -3.52 -14.92 4.06
C PHE A 88 -2.43 -13.91 4.41
N VAL A 89 -2.44 -12.77 3.72
CA VAL A 89 -1.74 -11.54 4.12
C VAL A 89 -2.78 -10.46 4.33
N LEU A 90 -2.75 -9.83 5.50
CA LEU A 90 -3.60 -8.69 5.86
C LEU A 90 -2.78 -7.40 5.86
N THR A 91 -3.23 -6.43 5.08
CA THR A 91 -2.70 -5.06 5.07
C THR A 91 -3.61 -4.16 5.89
N PHE A 92 -3.02 -3.38 6.79
CA PHE A 92 -3.71 -2.45 7.67
C PHE A 92 -3.92 -1.07 7.00
N PRO A 93 -4.81 -0.22 7.55
CA PRO A 93 -5.07 1.12 7.04
C PRO A 93 -3.81 1.94 6.87
N ARG A 94 -3.68 2.55 5.68
CA ARG A 94 -2.54 3.40 5.27
C ARG A 94 -1.18 2.71 5.38
N ALA A 95 -1.13 1.38 5.52
CA ALA A 95 0.12 0.63 5.54
C ALA A 95 0.66 0.51 4.11
N TYR A 96 1.78 1.18 3.85
CA TYR A 96 2.45 1.06 2.57
C TYR A 96 2.98 -0.36 2.39
N HIS A 97 2.73 -0.93 1.21
CA HIS A 97 3.18 -2.26 0.89
C HIS A 97 3.62 -2.38 -0.57
N ALA A 98 4.57 -3.29 -0.80
CA ALA A 98 5.16 -3.60 -2.10
C ALA A 98 5.63 -5.05 -2.10
N GLY A 99 5.96 -5.59 -3.26
CA GLY A 99 6.43 -6.98 -3.32
C GLY A 99 6.56 -7.54 -4.71
N PHE A 100 6.81 -8.83 -4.78
CA PHE A 100 6.98 -9.56 -6.03
C PHE A 100 6.67 -11.05 -5.87
N ASN A 101 6.47 -11.73 -6.99
CA ASN A 101 6.18 -13.16 -7.02
C ASN A 101 7.46 -13.94 -7.31
N CYS A 102 7.69 -15.04 -6.58
CA CYS A 102 8.82 -15.93 -6.80
C CYS A 102 8.67 -16.81 -8.06
N GLY A 103 7.48 -16.87 -8.64
CA GLY A 103 7.22 -17.66 -9.84
C GLY A 103 5.76 -17.63 -10.29
N PHE A 104 5.25 -18.75 -10.79
CA PHE A 104 3.87 -18.83 -11.27
C PHE A 104 2.92 -19.15 -10.11
N ASN A 105 1.92 -18.29 -9.91
CA ASN A 105 0.97 -18.41 -8.82
C ASN A 105 -0.35 -17.71 -9.15
N CYS A 106 -1.35 -17.90 -8.29
CA CYS A 106 -2.63 -17.22 -8.36
C CYS A 106 -3.05 -16.74 -6.97
N ALA A 107 -3.34 -15.45 -6.85
CA ALA A 107 -3.78 -14.82 -5.60
C ALA A 107 -5.02 -13.97 -5.87
N GLU A 108 -5.83 -13.79 -4.84
CA GLU A 108 -7.03 -12.96 -4.86
C GLU A 108 -6.97 -11.96 -3.70
N ALA A 109 -7.43 -10.74 -3.93
CA ALA A 109 -7.42 -9.67 -2.92
C ALA A 109 -8.79 -9.00 -2.83
N VAL A 110 -9.16 -8.57 -1.63
CA VAL A 110 -10.37 -7.77 -1.41
C VAL A 110 -10.12 -6.72 -0.34
N ASN A 111 -10.73 -5.55 -0.49
CA ASN A 111 -10.72 -4.53 0.55
C ASN A 111 -11.82 -4.78 1.59
N VAL A 112 -11.51 -4.47 2.86
CA VAL A 112 -12.46 -4.59 3.98
C VAL A 112 -12.41 -3.35 4.87
N ALA A 113 -13.55 -3.02 5.47
CA ALA A 113 -13.77 -1.83 6.28
C ALA A 113 -14.44 -2.21 7.62
N PRO A 114 -13.70 -2.75 8.61
CA PRO A 114 -14.23 -2.94 9.96
C PRO A 114 -14.50 -1.58 10.63
N ILE A 115 -15.19 -1.57 11.77
CA ILE A 115 -15.62 -0.33 12.44
C ILE A 115 -14.44 0.60 12.76
N ASP A 116 -13.29 0.05 13.16
CA ASP A 116 -12.08 0.83 13.46
C ASP A 116 -11.51 1.56 12.22
N TRP A 117 -11.86 1.14 11.00
CA TRP A 117 -11.44 1.84 9.78
C TRP A 117 -12.09 3.22 9.64
N LEU A 118 -13.25 3.48 10.27
CA LEU A 118 -14.01 4.72 10.05
C LEU A 118 -13.16 5.98 10.27
N GLU A 119 -12.33 6.02 11.31
CA GLU A 119 -11.43 7.16 11.58
C GLU A 119 -10.37 7.33 10.48
N HIS A 120 -9.83 6.22 9.97
CA HIS A 120 -8.86 6.22 8.89
C HIS A 120 -9.48 6.66 7.55
N GLY A 121 -10.72 6.23 7.29
CA GLY A 121 -11.51 6.62 6.13
C GLY A 121 -11.81 8.12 6.12
N GLN A 122 -12.21 8.71 7.25
CA GLN A 122 -12.39 10.15 7.38
C GLN A 122 -11.08 10.89 7.08
N CYS A 123 -9.97 10.44 7.65
CA CYS A 123 -8.66 11.03 7.37
C CYS A 123 -8.29 10.94 5.88
N ALA A 124 -8.66 9.85 5.20
CA ALA A 124 -8.38 9.65 3.79
C ALA A 124 -9.16 10.65 2.91
N VAL A 125 -10.45 10.85 3.16
CA VAL A 125 -11.26 11.77 2.35
C VAL A 125 -10.84 13.24 2.53
N GLU A 126 -10.44 13.64 3.74
CA GLU A 126 -9.88 14.97 4.00
C GLU A 126 -8.55 15.17 3.26
N LEU A 127 -7.70 14.14 3.23
CA LEU A 127 -6.46 14.17 2.48
C LEU A 127 -6.71 14.26 0.97
N TYR A 128 -7.65 13.47 0.45
CA TYR A 128 -8.01 13.48 -0.97
C TYR A 128 -8.61 14.82 -1.39
N SER A 129 -9.44 15.44 -0.53
CA SER A 129 -9.95 16.79 -0.73
C SER A 129 -8.81 17.80 -0.92
N LYS A 130 -7.82 17.81 -0.01
CA LYS A 130 -6.62 18.68 -0.11
C LYS A 130 -5.78 18.40 -1.36
N GLN A 131 -5.79 17.17 -1.85
CA GLN A 131 -5.04 16.74 -3.04
C GLN A 131 -5.83 16.90 -4.34
N ASN A 132 -7.10 17.36 -4.29
CA ASN A 132 -8.03 17.34 -5.43
C ASN A 132 -8.15 15.94 -6.09
N ARG A 133 -8.05 14.89 -5.28
CA ARG A 133 -8.15 13.49 -5.73
C ARG A 133 -9.59 13.02 -5.68
N LYS A 134 -10.05 12.35 -6.74
CA LYS A 134 -11.39 11.72 -6.78
C LYS A 134 -11.46 10.54 -5.82
N THR A 135 -12.61 10.36 -5.19
CA THR A 135 -12.90 9.28 -4.26
C THR A 135 -13.53 8.07 -4.96
N SER A 136 -13.04 6.86 -4.67
CA SER A 136 -13.62 5.59 -5.15
C SER A 136 -14.94 5.19 -4.47
N LEU A 137 -15.25 5.73 -3.28
CA LEU A 137 -16.48 5.51 -2.52
C LEU A 137 -16.91 6.79 -1.78
N SER A 138 -18.15 6.81 -1.28
CA SER A 138 -18.65 7.89 -0.41
C SER A 138 -18.54 7.46 1.05
N HIS A 139 -17.63 8.10 1.80
CA HIS A 139 -17.39 7.79 3.22
C HIS A 139 -18.63 8.07 4.08
N ASP A 140 -19.23 9.26 3.95
CA ASP A 140 -20.42 9.67 4.69
C ASP A 140 -21.60 8.71 4.50
N LYS A 141 -21.75 8.16 3.28
CA LYS A 141 -22.79 7.17 2.99
C LYS A 141 -22.57 5.85 3.72
N LEU A 142 -21.32 5.47 4.00
CA LEU A 142 -21.00 4.28 4.80
C LEU A 142 -21.15 4.55 6.30
N LEU A 143 -20.85 5.77 6.75
CA LEU A 143 -20.96 6.16 8.16
C LEU A 143 -22.42 6.28 8.63
N LEU A 144 -23.31 6.77 7.76
CA LEU A 144 -24.71 7.07 8.10
C LEU A 144 -25.69 5.91 7.84
N LYS A 145 -25.22 4.77 7.32
CA LYS A 145 -26.05 3.60 7.00
C LYS A 145 -25.90 2.50 8.05
#